data_AF-A0A1N7L022-F1
#
_entry.id   AF-A0A1N7L022-F1
#
_cell.length_a   1.000
_cell.length_b   1.000
_cell.length_c   1.000
_cell.angle_alpha   90.00
_cell.angle_beta   90.00
_cell.angle_gamma   90.00
#
_symmetry.space_group_name_H-M   'P 1'
#
loop_
_entity.id
_entity.type
_entity.pdbx_description
1 polymer ?
#
loop_
_entity_poly.entity_id
_entity_poly.type
_entity_poly.pdbx_seq_one_letter_code
_entity_poly.pdbx_strand_id
1 'polypeptide(L)'
;MRKLFCLFPLLFCYLTYAQCTSCGVQNPTDPNFHFPDNTTVCFSSDMTFSNPTFGTNSKICIAPGVTLQFQNNISGVTNAPVSFEVHGTLNFNQTITSVADLDVHVYDTGTITVGGGNGNLTINGQVNKIINEGIIELGVLQLGDNTTNTIDNYGNLNINGNLNMSSSATTLFRNEGGGLILLSGNYGNSEQSVYVNCGTIISQNGFNINGGKIINTGFFTLGGDINLSGNSSEIYNFGLFTSNGNINNAPADAIIYNEGEMSINQFQGGNAAIQGPSLSSKKGYVVLQNPIQVGNVTLGPNLDFRRATGISDPSTVFMNSNPSFLANVTYDCASTSSCSAPLIINPGFCPAINGDLPPMAVDDMYTIAAGETSVGIVLDNDFETYGGAQATLSNVILSQISTSNPNISLNTTDGHILVASGTPPGTYTLVYQICQTASPSNCDTATVTVTIQGNVPCYKPAVTTGTVLSSDFGITSLNRADRGGINWPGARKGAWVVLESKNKGFVLNRLTDAQVLTIPQTELKEGMVVYNTTQNCLQINIDGTVTGWKCFNTQTCPD
;
A
#
# COMPACT_ATOMS: atom_id res chain seq x y z
N MET A 1 19.06 14.37 -21.86
CA MET A 1 20.01 15.44 -21.51
C MET A 1 19.20 16.60 -20.96
N ARG A 2 19.29 17.12 -19.73
CA ARG A 2 20.19 17.01 -18.56
C ARG A 2 19.32 16.70 -17.33
N LYS A 3 19.69 15.71 -16.51
CA LYS A 3 19.08 15.48 -15.19
C LYS A 3 19.81 16.38 -14.19
N LEU A 4 19.09 17.28 -13.54
CA LEU A 4 19.60 18.11 -12.45
C LEU A 4 19.52 17.27 -11.18
N PHE A 5 20.66 16.80 -10.68
CA PHE A 5 20.76 16.17 -9.36
C PHE A 5 20.68 17.27 -8.30
N CYS A 6 19.55 17.36 -7.60
CA CYS A 6 19.50 18.04 -6.30
C CYS A 6 20.16 17.13 -5.26
N LEU A 7 21.38 17.48 -4.87
CA LEU A 7 22.11 16.88 -3.76
C LEU A 7 21.50 17.44 -2.46
N PHE A 8 20.55 16.71 -1.86
CA PHE A 8 20.10 16.96 -0.49
C PHE A 8 21.23 16.49 0.45
N PRO A 9 21.78 17.34 1.33
CA PRO A 9 22.68 16.86 2.35
C PRO A 9 21.84 16.08 3.36
N LEU A 10 21.98 14.75 3.37
CA LEU A 10 21.58 13.90 4.49
C LEU A 10 22.39 14.34 5.70
N LEU A 11 21.81 15.22 6.51
CA LEU A 11 22.21 15.38 7.89
C LEU A 11 21.83 14.07 8.58
N PHE A 12 22.78 13.15 8.70
CA PHE A 12 22.69 12.02 9.63
C PHE A 12 22.63 12.61 11.04
N CYS A 13 21.43 13.02 11.44
CA CYS A 13 21.09 13.08 12.85
C CYS A 13 21.14 11.62 13.30
N TYR A 14 22.18 11.24 14.05
CA TYR A 14 22.10 10.05 14.89
C TYR A 14 20.92 10.29 15.84
N LEU A 15 19.73 9.86 15.42
CA LEU A 15 18.66 9.55 16.34
C LEU A 15 19.22 8.41 17.18
N THR A 16 19.68 8.73 18.38
CA THR A 16 19.71 7.77 19.47
C THR A 16 18.29 7.22 19.55
N TYR A 17 18.06 6.03 18.99
CA TYR A 17 16.82 5.30 19.15
C TYR A 17 16.45 5.35 20.63
N ALA A 18 15.24 5.80 20.92
CA ALA A 18 14.76 6.11 22.25
C ALA A 18 14.93 4.88 23.17
N GLN A 19 16.06 4.79 23.87
CA GLN A 19 16.37 3.67 24.76
C GLN A 19 15.44 3.77 25.96
N CYS A 20 14.64 2.74 26.22
CA CYS A 20 14.21 2.35 27.57
C CYS A 20 13.98 3.55 28.51
N THR A 21 13.11 4.48 28.09
CA THR A 21 13.13 5.89 28.54
C THR A 21 12.63 6.11 29.98
N SER A 22 12.54 5.03 30.77
CA SER A 22 12.05 5.00 32.15
C SER A 22 12.61 3.83 32.95
N CYS A 23 13.94 3.63 32.95
CA CYS A 23 14.59 2.59 33.76
C CYS A 23 14.34 2.80 35.26
N GLY A 24 13.64 1.88 35.92
CA GLY A 24 13.52 1.84 37.37
C GLY A 24 14.75 1.23 38.05
N VAL A 25 15.41 0.29 37.36
CA VAL A 25 16.68 -0.32 37.79
C VAL A 25 17.64 -0.38 36.60
N GLN A 26 18.93 -0.15 36.85
CA GLN A 26 19.98 -0.18 35.81
C GLN A 26 21.09 -1.14 36.23
N ASN A 27 21.51 -2.01 35.29
CA ASN A 27 22.64 -2.93 35.41
C ASN A 27 22.73 -3.65 36.77
N PRO A 28 21.68 -4.35 37.24
CA PRO A 28 21.79 -5.14 38.47
C PRO A 28 22.88 -6.21 38.29
N THR A 29 23.73 -6.36 39.29
CA THR A 29 24.89 -7.27 39.25
C THR A 29 24.67 -8.57 40.03
N ASP A 30 23.52 -8.74 40.69
CA ASP A 30 23.19 -9.97 41.41
C ASP A 30 22.81 -11.09 40.41
N PRO A 31 23.55 -12.21 40.36
CA PRO A 31 23.22 -13.32 39.47
C PRO A 31 21.85 -13.97 39.76
N ASN A 32 21.26 -13.78 40.95
CA ASN A 32 19.92 -14.28 41.29
C ASN A 32 18.91 -13.14 41.50
N PHE A 33 19.12 -12.02 40.80
CA PHE A 33 18.26 -10.85 40.89
C PHE A 33 16.77 -11.19 40.70
N HIS A 34 15.94 -10.63 41.59
CA HIS A 34 14.49 -10.61 41.42
C HIS A 34 14.09 -9.37 40.61
N PHE A 35 13.54 -9.57 39.41
CA PHE A 35 12.98 -8.51 38.58
C PHE A 35 11.67 -8.03 39.20
N PRO A 36 11.59 -6.80 39.75
CA PRO A 36 10.43 -6.39 40.53
C PRO A 36 9.17 -6.16 39.69
N ASP A 37 8.01 -6.21 40.33
CA ASP A 37 6.73 -5.88 39.72
C ASP A 37 6.74 -4.48 39.09
N ASN A 38 6.08 -4.32 37.94
CA ASN A 38 5.86 -3.03 37.26
C ASN A 38 7.14 -2.19 37.05
N THR A 39 8.29 -2.85 36.93
CA THR A 39 9.59 -2.19 36.88
C THR A 39 10.28 -2.46 35.55
N THR A 40 10.80 -1.40 34.94
CA THR A 40 11.70 -1.51 33.78
C THR A 40 13.15 -1.64 34.26
N VAL A 41 13.82 -2.72 33.86
CA VAL A 41 15.21 -3.04 34.19
C VAL A 41 16.05 -2.96 32.93
N CYS A 42 17.05 -2.09 32.92
CA CYS A 42 17.83 -1.75 31.74
C CYS A 42 19.28 -2.23 31.85
N PHE A 43 19.81 -2.70 30.72
CA PHE A 43 21.16 -3.22 30.62
C PHE A 43 21.95 -2.51 29.52
N SER A 44 23.07 -1.92 29.92
CA SER A 44 24.08 -1.27 29.06
C SER A 44 25.44 -1.97 29.14
N SER A 45 25.53 -3.07 29.89
CA SER A 45 26.69 -3.94 30.02
C SER A 45 26.22 -5.39 30.13
N ASP A 46 27.07 -6.32 29.72
CA ASP A 46 26.77 -7.76 29.77
C ASP A 46 26.45 -8.22 31.19
N MET A 47 25.54 -9.19 31.30
CA MET A 47 25.18 -9.82 32.58
C MET A 47 24.78 -11.28 32.37
N THR A 48 25.15 -12.14 33.31
CA THR A 48 24.73 -13.54 33.36
C THR A 48 23.95 -13.81 34.64
N PHE A 49 22.69 -14.19 34.51
CA PHE A 49 21.85 -14.61 35.62
C PHE A 49 21.88 -16.12 35.78
N SER A 50 22.10 -16.56 37.01
CA SER A 50 21.98 -17.95 37.42
C SER A 50 20.52 -18.28 37.67
N ASN A 51 19.92 -17.84 38.78
CA ASN A 51 18.53 -18.17 39.14
C ASN A 51 17.69 -16.90 39.35
N PRO A 52 17.38 -16.15 38.28
CA PRO A 52 16.53 -14.99 38.42
C PRO A 52 15.08 -15.40 38.69
N THR A 53 14.34 -14.50 39.33
CA THR A 53 12.88 -14.61 39.47
C THR A 53 12.25 -13.34 38.93
N PHE A 54 11.01 -13.44 38.44
CA PHE A 54 10.32 -12.32 37.80
C PHE A 54 9.05 -11.98 38.55
N GLY A 55 8.82 -10.69 38.74
CA GLY A 55 7.57 -10.10 39.14
C GLY A 55 6.67 -9.85 37.93
N THR A 56 5.40 -9.60 38.22
CA THR A 56 4.35 -9.26 37.27
C THR A 56 4.65 -7.96 36.53
N ASN A 57 4.44 -7.96 35.21
CA ASN A 57 4.62 -6.78 34.36
C ASN A 57 6.05 -6.18 34.46
N SER A 58 7.04 -7.06 34.66
CA SER A 58 8.45 -6.68 34.61
C SER A 58 8.88 -6.51 33.15
N LYS A 59 9.68 -5.47 32.88
CA LYS A 59 10.17 -5.14 31.52
C LYS A 59 11.69 -5.14 31.51
N ILE A 60 12.29 -5.91 30.60
CA ILE A 60 13.72 -6.09 30.49
C ILE A 60 14.19 -5.46 29.17
N CYS A 61 15.20 -4.61 29.28
CA CYS A 61 15.65 -3.72 28.23
C CYS A 61 17.13 -3.97 27.92
N ILE A 62 17.45 -4.44 26.71
CA ILE A 62 18.81 -4.86 26.34
C ILE A 62 19.34 -3.94 25.25
N ALA A 63 20.33 -3.11 25.60
CA ALA A 63 20.92 -2.15 24.66
C ALA A 63 21.70 -2.83 23.51
N PRO A 64 21.91 -2.16 22.37
CA PRO A 64 22.73 -2.68 21.28
C PRO A 64 24.13 -3.10 21.74
N GLY A 65 24.59 -4.27 21.29
CA GLY A 65 25.91 -4.80 21.64
C GLY A 65 26.05 -5.39 23.05
N VAL A 66 24.98 -5.39 23.85
CA VAL A 66 24.94 -6.00 25.19
C VAL A 66 24.39 -7.42 25.12
N THR A 67 25.01 -8.36 25.85
CA THR A 67 24.52 -9.73 26.00
C THR A 67 23.96 -9.96 27.40
N LEU A 68 22.69 -10.34 27.48
CA LEU A 68 22.10 -10.93 28.68
C LEU A 68 21.97 -12.42 28.53
N GLN A 69 22.57 -13.15 29.47
CA GLN A 69 22.48 -14.60 29.51
C GLN A 69 21.68 -15.08 30.71
N PHE A 70 20.70 -15.94 30.46
CA PHE A 70 19.91 -16.63 31.47
C PHE A 70 20.30 -18.11 31.50
N GLN A 71 20.71 -18.59 32.68
CA GLN A 71 21.09 -19.98 32.88
C GLN A 71 19.92 -20.89 33.28
N ASN A 72 18.80 -20.31 33.71
CA ASN A 72 17.60 -21.03 34.14
C ASN A 72 16.34 -20.42 33.51
N ASN A 73 15.22 -21.13 33.66
CA ASN A 73 13.92 -20.74 33.12
C ASN A 73 13.36 -19.47 33.78
N ILE A 74 12.42 -18.83 33.10
CA ILE A 74 11.58 -17.77 33.66
C ILE A 74 10.73 -18.37 34.78
N SER A 75 10.92 -17.87 36.01
CA SER A 75 10.29 -18.41 37.22
C SER A 75 9.75 -17.27 38.11
N GLY A 76 8.80 -17.59 38.99
CA GLY A 76 8.22 -16.63 39.94
C GLY A 76 6.96 -15.91 39.44
N VAL A 77 6.59 -16.09 38.17
CA VAL A 77 5.42 -15.47 37.54
C VAL A 77 4.70 -16.48 36.63
N THR A 78 3.37 -16.45 36.65
CA THR A 78 2.50 -17.33 35.88
C THR A 78 1.35 -16.51 35.32
N ASN A 79 1.05 -16.67 34.03
CA ASN A 79 -0.06 -15.99 33.32
C ASN A 79 -0.09 -14.48 33.58
N ALA A 80 1.08 -13.86 33.60
CA ALA A 80 1.25 -12.42 33.69
C ALA A 80 2.47 -11.98 32.86
N PRO A 81 2.45 -10.76 32.30
CA PRO A 81 3.45 -10.34 31.33
C PRO A 81 4.87 -10.27 31.90
N VAL A 82 5.82 -10.78 31.13
CA VAL A 82 7.25 -10.47 31.22
C VAL A 82 7.70 -9.98 29.84
N SER A 83 8.06 -8.70 29.77
CA SER A 83 8.39 -8.06 28.50
C SER A 83 9.89 -8.00 28.26
N PHE A 84 10.33 -8.26 27.03
CA PHE A 84 11.72 -8.13 26.59
C PHE A 84 11.83 -7.21 25.38
N GLU A 85 12.59 -6.12 25.51
CA GLU A 85 13.01 -5.26 24.40
C GLU A 85 14.48 -5.57 24.08
N VAL A 86 14.71 -6.26 22.96
CA VAL A 86 15.99 -6.85 22.60
C VAL A 86 16.60 -6.09 21.43
N HIS A 87 17.49 -5.13 21.72
CA HIS A 87 18.37 -4.53 20.71
C HIS A 87 19.76 -5.17 20.68
N GLY A 88 20.19 -5.77 21.79
CA GLY A 88 21.42 -6.57 21.90
C GLY A 88 21.14 -8.06 21.73
N THR A 89 21.71 -8.89 22.59
CA THR A 89 21.54 -10.35 22.58
C THR A 89 20.86 -10.83 23.86
N LEU A 90 19.75 -11.55 23.71
CA LEU A 90 19.10 -12.32 24.77
C LEU A 90 19.41 -13.80 24.55
N ASN A 91 20.23 -14.36 25.43
CA ASN A 91 20.67 -15.74 25.34
C ASN A 91 20.13 -16.57 26.50
N PHE A 92 19.49 -17.69 26.20
CA PHE A 92 19.23 -18.74 27.17
C PHE A 92 20.11 -19.93 26.84
N ASN A 93 20.96 -20.35 27.77
CA ASN A 93 21.95 -21.40 27.50
C ASN A 93 21.35 -22.82 27.43
N GLN A 94 20.06 -22.96 27.73
CA GLN A 94 19.33 -24.22 27.78
C GLN A 94 17.93 -24.06 27.19
N THR A 95 17.23 -25.17 26.98
CA THR A 95 15.80 -25.18 26.67
C THR A 95 15.01 -24.43 27.75
N ILE A 96 14.06 -23.61 27.32
CA ILE A 96 13.20 -22.79 28.18
C ILE A 96 11.78 -23.33 28.10
N THR A 97 11.15 -23.42 29.27
CA THR A 97 9.69 -23.49 29.38
C THR A 97 9.23 -22.31 30.22
N SER A 98 8.44 -21.42 29.62
CA SER A 98 7.81 -20.30 30.32
C SER A 98 6.35 -20.62 30.62
N VAL A 99 5.91 -20.35 31.85
CA VAL A 99 4.49 -20.27 32.22
C VAL A 99 4.04 -18.81 32.40
N ALA A 100 4.94 -17.86 32.14
CA ALA A 100 4.66 -16.43 32.07
C ALA A 100 4.14 -16.07 30.67
N ASP A 101 3.36 -15.00 30.61
CA ASP A 101 2.94 -14.38 29.35
C ASP A 101 4.14 -13.64 28.77
N LEU A 102 4.68 -14.12 27.65
CA LEU A 102 5.87 -13.52 27.04
C LEU A 102 5.47 -12.39 26.09
N ASP A 103 6.02 -11.20 26.29
CA ASP A 103 5.86 -10.06 25.38
C ASP A 103 7.23 -9.62 24.87
N VAL A 104 7.63 -10.10 23.70
CA VAL A 104 8.98 -9.98 23.17
C VAL A 104 8.99 -9.10 21.94
N HIS A 105 9.84 -8.09 21.93
CA HIS A 105 10.19 -7.31 20.73
C HIS A 105 11.69 -7.42 20.48
N VAL A 106 12.04 -8.10 19.40
CA VAL A 106 13.41 -8.16 18.88
C VAL A 106 13.54 -7.10 17.79
N TYR A 107 14.36 -6.09 18.04
CA TYR A 107 14.61 -5.03 17.06
C TYR A 107 15.59 -5.51 15.98
N ASP A 108 15.75 -4.74 14.92
CA ASP A 108 16.62 -5.03 13.77
C ASP A 108 18.08 -5.40 14.12
N THR A 109 18.65 -4.83 15.20
CA THR A 109 20.00 -5.20 15.71
C THR A 109 19.97 -6.34 16.73
N GLY A 110 18.78 -6.75 17.16
CA GLY A 110 18.55 -7.69 18.24
C GLY A 110 18.76 -9.14 17.82
N THR A 111 19.13 -9.98 18.79
CA THR A 111 19.22 -11.42 18.60
C THR A 111 18.70 -12.17 19.82
N ILE A 112 17.87 -13.20 19.60
CA ILE A 112 17.52 -14.19 20.60
C ILE A 112 18.12 -15.54 20.21
N THR A 113 18.81 -16.18 21.14
CA THR A 113 19.30 -17.57 20.96
C THR A 113 18.89 -18.43 22.15
N VAL A 114 18.38 -19.63 21.89
CA VAL A 114 18.05 -20.62 22.93
C VAL A 114 18.87 -21.88 22.72
N GLY A 115 19.58 -22.35 23.76
CA GLY A 115 20.48 -23.49 23.68
C GLY A 115 21.49 -23.42 22.54
N GLY A 116 22.01 -22.22 22.24
CA GLY A 116 22.89 -21.98 21.09
C GLY A 116 22.22 -22.23 19.73
N GLY A 117 20.93 -21.90 19.62
CA GLY A 117 20.12 -22.11 18.41
C GLY A 117 19.53 -23.52 18.27
N ASN A 118 19.77 -24.41 19.22
CA ASN A 118 19.25 -25.79 19.20
C ASN A 118 18.38 -26.12 20.42
N GLY A 119 18.21 -25.19 21.35
CA GLY A 119 17.35 -25.35 22.51
C GLY A 119 15.89 -25.04 22.19
N ASN A 120 14.97 -25.68 22.91
CA ASN A 120 13.54 -25.48 22.68
C ASN A 120 13.07 -24.23 23.46
N LEU A 121 12.19 -23.44 22.85
CA LEU A 121 11.38 -22.44 23.53
C LEU A 121 9.95 -22.96 23.62
N THR A 122 9.52 -23.33 24.83
CA THR A 122 8.15 -23.73 25.13
C THR A 122 7.43 -22.59 25.84
N ILE A 123 6.30 -22.14 25.28
CA ILE A 123 5.52 -21.02 25.77
C ILE A 123 4.16 -21.55 26.25
N ASN A 124 3.96 -21.56 27.57
CA ASN A 124 2.73 -21.98 28.24
C ASN A 124 2.01 -20.82 28.96
N GLY A 125 2.47 -19.58 28.79
CA GLY A 125 1.71 -18.39 29.19
C GLY A 125 0.41 -18.29 28.39
N GLN A 126 -0.64 -17.74 28.98
CA GLN A 126 -1.96 -17.67 28.35
C GLN A 126 -2.01 -16.69 27.18
N VAL A 127 -1.30 -15.56 27.26
CA VAL A 127 -1.29 -14.53 26.21
C VAL A 127 0.14 -14.15 25.88
N ASN A 128 0.60 -14.45 24.68
CA ASN A 128 1.98 -14.21 24.28
C ASN A 128 2.06 -13.40 22.99
N LYS A 129 3.09 -12.57 22.91
CA LYS A 129 3.38 -11.71 21.77
C LYS A 129 4.86 -11.78 21.43
N ILE A 130 5.17 -11.96 20.16
CA ILE A 130 6.53 -11.90 19.62
C ILE A 130 6.50 -11.01 18.38
N ILE A 131 7.24 -9.91 18.42
CA ILE A 131 7.56 -9.09 17.24
C ILE A 131 9.04 -9.29 16.95
N ASN A 132 9.38 -9.71 15.74
CA ASN A 132 10.77 -9.94 15.35
C ASN A 132 11.17 -9.12 14.13
N GLU A 133 12.03 -8.13 14.30
CA GLU A 133 12.71 -7.39 13.23
C GLU A 133 14.18 -7.84 13.06
N GLY A 134 14.73 -8.53 14.07
CA GLY A 134 16.12 -9.00 14.10
C GLY A 134 16.24 -10.49 13.79
N ILE A 135 16.97 -11.21 14.65
CA ILE A 135 17.24 -12.64 14.49
C ILE A 135 16.75 -13.42 15.71
N ILE A 136 15.99 -14.50 15.47
CA ILE A 136 15.61 -15.49 16.49
C ILE A 136 16.11 -16.87 16.05
N GLU A 137 16.89 -17.54 16.89
CA GLU A 137 17.43 -18.88 16.63
C GLU A 137 17.01 -19.89 17.70
N LEU A 138 16.27 -20.91 17.29
CA LEU A 138 15.65 -21.91 18.16
C LEU A 138 15.86 -23.32 17.63
N GLY A 139 15.88 -24.30 18.53
CA GLY A 139 15.73 -25.72 18.17
C GLY A 139 14.27 -26.03 17.83
N VAL A 140 13.37 -25.85 18.79
CA VAL A 140 11.93 -26.04 18.62
C VAL A 140 11.20 -24.84 19.21
N LEU A 141 10.19 -24.33 18.51
CA LEU A 141 9.22 -23.41 19.11
C LEU A 141 7.93 -24.20 19.39
N GLN A 142 7.59 -24.33 20.66
CA GLN A 142 6.40 -25.02 21.12
C GLN A 142 5.44 -24.03 21.78
N LEU A 143 4.25 -23.89 21.19
CA LEU A 143 3.13 -23.15 21.79
C LEU A 143 2.25 -24.15 22.53
N GLY A 144 2.07 -23.92 23.83
CA GLY A 144 1.40 -24.83 24.75
C GLY A 144 -0.11 -24.80 24.67
N ASP A 145 -0.75 -25.56 25.57
CA ASP A 145 -2.21 -25.66 25.67
C ASP A 145 -2.86 -24.37 26.18
N ASN A 146 -4.03 -24.05 25.62
CA ASN A 146 -4.86 -22.90 25.97
C ASN A 146 -4.09 -21.57 25.92
N THR A 147 -3.17 -21.45 24.95
CA THR A 147 -2.37 -20.24 24.74
C THR A 147 -2.95 -19.43 23.57
N THR A 148 -2.95 -18.11 23.70
CA THR A 148 -3.21 -17.16 22.62
C THR A 148 -1.90 -16.50 22.24
N ASN A 149 -1.47 -16.67 20.99
CA ASN A 149 -0.15 -16.20 20.55
C ASN A 149 -0.29 -15.25 19.36
N THR A 150 0.41 -14.13 19.40
CA THR A 150 0.57 -13.22 18.26
C THR A 150 2.06 -13.20 17.88
N ILE A 151 2.40 -13.70 16.70
CA ILE A 151 3.79 -13.75 16.23
C ILE A 151 3.87 -12.99 14.90
N ASP A 152 4.59 -11.88 14.91
CA ASP A 152 4.75 -11.00 13.75
C ASP A 152 6.24 -10.90 13.39
N ASN A 153 6.62 -11.51 12.27
CA ASN A 153 7.99 -11.67 11.85
C ASN A 153 8.31 -10.78 10.64
N TYR A 154 9.17 -9.78 10.86
CA TYR A 154 9.77 -8.91 9.86
C TYR A 154 11.23 -9.30 9.53
N GLY A 155 11.92 -9.96 10.46
CA GLY A 155 13.33 -10.37 10.35
C GLY A 155 13.51 -11.87 10.07
N ASN A 156 14.57 -12.44 10.64
CA ASN A 156 14.93 -13.85 10.47
C ASN A 156 14.46 -14.69 11.67
N LEU A 157 13.57 -15.65 11.43
CA LEU A 157 13.19 -16.67 12.39
C LEU A 157 13.70 -18.04 11.94
N ASN A 158 14.76 -18.51 12.59
CA ASN A 158 15.44 -19.76 12.28
C ASN A 158 15.07 -20.82 13.33
N ILE A 159 14.36 -21.87 12.91
CA ILE A 159 13.98 -23.00 13.76
C ILE A 159 14.61 -24.28 13.20
N ASN A 160 15.62 -24.79 13.91
CA ASN A 160 16.39 -25.98 13.52
C ASN A 160 15.62 -27.31 13.68
N GLY A 161 14.39 -27.25 14.20
CA GLY A 161 13.48 -28.35 14.41
C GLY A 161 12.05 -27.91 14.09
N ASN A 162 11.10 -28.24 14.96
CA ASN A 162 9.68 -28.05 14.67
C ASN A 162 9.14 -26.71 15.20
N LEU A 163 8.14 -26.18 14.51
CA LEU A 163 7.20 -25.20 15.05
C LEU A 163 5.90 -25.94 15.36
N ASN A 164 5.61 -26.11 16.65
CA ASN A 164 4.51 -26.92 17.13
C ASN A 164 3.50 -26.06 17.88
N MET A 165 2.23 -26.31 17.59
CA MET A 165 1.11 -25.65 18.23
C MET A 165 0.22 -26.74 18.79
N SER A 166 -0.16 -26.61 20.06
CA SER A 166 -1.11 -27.54 20.65
C SER A 166 -2.49 -27.38 19.97
N SER A 167 -3.32 -28.42 20.06
CA SER A 167 -4.66 -28.39 19.46
C SER A 167 -5.59 -27.34 20.07
N SER A 168 -5.29 -26.86 21.28
CA SER A 168 -6.06 -25.84 21.99
C SER A 168 -5.42 -24.44 21.92
N ALA A 169 -4.27 -24.31 21.27
CA ALA A 169 -3.63 -23.02 21.06
C ALA A 169 -4.35 -22.23 19.95
N THR A 170 -4.53 -20.93 20.15
CA THR A 170 -4.96 -19.98 19.12
C THR A 170 -3.75 -19.13 18.74
N THR A 171 -3.37 -19.09 17.47
CA THR A 171 -2.22 -18.27 17.06
C THR A 171 -2.51 -17.48 15.81
N LEU A 172 -2.20 -16.20 15.87
CA LEU A 172 -2.11 -15.34 14.70
C LEU A 172 -0.63 -15.17 14.37
N PHE A 173 -0.21 -15.76 13.26
CA PHE A 173 1.17 -15.75 12.82
C PHE A 173 1.25 -14.99 11.50
N ARG A 174 2.13 -14.02 11.40
CA ARG A 174 2.44 -13.33 10.15
C ARG A 174 3.93 -13.30 9.89
N ASN A 175 4.31 -13.63 8.66
CA ASN A 175 5.63 -13.39 8.09
C ASN A 175 5.52 -12.27 7.05
N GLU A 176 6.01 -11.09 7.39
CA GLU A 176 5.92 -9.88 6.58
C GLU A 176 6.84 -9.92 5.35
N GLY A 177 6.65 -9.00 4.40
CA GLY A 177 7.32 -9.02 3.10
C GLY A 177 8.86 -9.07 3.12
N GLY A 178 9.49 -8.56 4.18
CA GLY A 178 10.94 -8.63 4.41
C GLY A 178 11.40 -9.84 5.24
N GLY A 179 10.46 -10.59 5.84
CA GLY A 179 10.73 -11.66 6.79
C GLY A 179 11.14 -12.97 6.13
N LEU A 180 12.08 -13.65 6.76
CA LEU A 180 12.52 -14.99 6.42
C LEU A 180 12.23 -15.95 7.56
N ILE A 181 11.61 -17.08 7.23
CA ILE A 181 11.44 -18.21 8.15
C ILE A 181 12.12 -19.43 7.55
N LEU A 182 13.06 -19.98 8.31
CA LEU A 182 13.72 -21.23 7.99
C LEU A 182 13.30 -22.30 9.01
N LEU A 183 12.68 -23.37 8.51
CA LEU A 183 12.26 -24.52 9.32
C LEU A 183 13.00 -25.77 8.86
N SER A 184 13.77 -26.40 9.75
CA SER A 184 14.43 -27.68 9.45
C SER A 184 13.61 -28.89 9.88
N GLY A 185 12.51 -28.68 10.62
CA GLY A 185 11.56 -29.71 11.04
C GLY A 185 10.17 -29.52 10.42
N ASN A 186 9.17 -30.14 11.04
CA ASN A 186 7.76 -30.03 10.65
C ASN A 186 7.11 -28.79 11.26
N TYR A 187 6.11 -28.27 10.56
CA TYR A 187 5.16 -27.31 11.12
C TYR A 187 3.88 -28.04 11.50
N GLY A 188 3.46 -27.91 12.76
CA GLY A 188 2.20 -28.43 13.28
C GLY A 188 1.29 -27.30 13.73
N ASN A 189 0.09 -27.22 13.13
CA ASN A 189 -0.86 -26.15 13.36
C ASN A 189 -2.03 -26.57 14.30
N SER A 190 -2.96 -25.66 14.57
CA SER A 190 -4.25 -25.91 15.24
C SER A 190 -5.44 -25.40 14.41
N GLU A 191 -6.65 -25.86 14.73
CA GLU A 191 -7.89 -25.48 14.01
C GLU A 191 -8.22 -23.98 14.10
N GLN A 192 -7.65 -23.28 15.07
CA GLN A 192 -7.96 -21.87 15.35
C GLN A 192 -6.88 -20.90 14.86
N SER A 193 -5.82 -21.42 14.24
CA SER A 193 -4.65 -20.62 13.93
C SER A 193 -4.67 -20.11 12.50
N VAL A 194 -4.29 -18.84 12.36
CA VAL A 194 -4.16 -18.14 11.07
C VAL A 194 -2.69 -17.89 10.80
N TYR A 195 -2.28 -18.22 9.58
CA TYR A 195 -0.92 -18.07 9.13
C TYR A 195 -0.87 -17.23 7.85
N VAL A 196 -0.27 -16.06 7.95
CA VAL A 196 -0.09 -15.13 6.83
C VAL A 196 1.37 -15.13 6.41
N ASN A 197 1.63 -15.38 5.13
CA ASN A 197 2.96 -15.27 4.55
C ASN A 197 2.99 -14.27 3.39
N CYS A 198 3.80 -13.24 3.56
CA CYS A 198 4.08 -12.21 2.57
C CYS A 198 5.56 -12.18 2.21
N GLY A 199 6.42 -12.65 3.13
CA GLY A 199 7.85 -12.84 2.93
C GLY A 199 8.20 -14.21 2.36
N THR A 200 9.25 -14.80 2.91
CA THR A 200 9.76 -16.11 2.48
C THR A 200 9.71 -17.13 3.61
N ILE A 201 9.11 -18.29 3.33
CA ILE A 201 9.14 -19.48 4.18
C ILE A 201 9.78 -20.62 3.42
N ILE A 202 10.76 -21.24 4.04
CA ILE A 202 11.41 -22.43 3.53
C ILE A 202 11.39 -23.48 4.63
N SER A 203 10.72 -24.59 4.38
CA SER A 203 10.80 -25.79 5.20
C SER A 203 11.39 -26.96 4.42
N GLN A 204 12.29 -27.71 5.04
CA GLN A 204 12.80 -28.96 4.44
C GLN A 204 11.81 -30.12 4.57
N ASN A 205 10.76 -29.99 5.38
CA ASN A 205 9.78 -31.04 5.63
C ASN A 205 8.38 -30.60 5.21
N GLY A 206 7.38 -31.37 5.65
CA GLY A 206 5.99 -31.11 5.41
C GLY A 206 5.37 -30.08 6.37
N PHE A 207 4.12 -29.75 6.07
CA PHE A 207 3.31 -28.82 6.84
C PHE A 207 1.97 -29.49 7.17
N ASN A 208 1.62 -29.58 8.44
CA ASN A 208 0.33 -30.12 8.87
C ASN A 208 -0.61 -28.99 9.30
N ILE A 209 -1.69 -28.78 8.54
CA ILE A 209 -2.61 -27.64 8.72
C ILE A 209 -3.58 -27.87 9.88
N ASN A 210 -3.91 -29.11 10.24
CA ASN A 210 -4.76 -29.44 11.40
C ASN A 210 -5.98 -28.50 11.55
N GLY A 211 -6.66 -28.17 10.45
CA GLY A 211 -7.86 -27.34 10.41
C GLY A 211 -7.64 -25.82 10.45
N GLY A 212 -6.40 -25.33 10.46
CA GLY A 212 -6.10 -23.91 10.42
C GLY A 212 -6.16 -23.28 9.02
N LYS A 213 -5.83 -21.99 8.93
CA LYS A 213 -5.89 -21.19 7.69
C LYS A 213 -4.51 -20.68 7.29
N ILE A 214 -4.12 -20.88 6.03
CA ILE A 214 -2.91 -20.29 5.42
C ILE A 214 -3.32 -19.27 4.36
N ILE A 215 -2.74 -18.08 4.42
CA ILE A 215 -2.83 -17.07 3.36
C ILE A 215 -1.41 -16.75 2.90
N ASN A 216 -1.11 -17.00 1.64
CA ASN A 216 0.20 -16.77 1.04
C ASN A 216 0.12 -15.71 -0.07
N THR A 217 0.78 -14.58 0.09
CA THR A 217 1.06 -13.61 -0.98
C THR A 217 2.55 -13.58 -1.37
N GLY A 218 3.42 -14.22 -0.58
CA GLY A 218 4.86 -14.30 -0.80
C GLY A 218 5.35 -15.65 -1.35
N PHE A 219 6.51 -16.08 -0.86
CA PHE A 219 7.16 -17.34 -1.23
C PHE A 219 7.00 -18.38 -0.12
N PHE A 220 6.36 -19.50 -0.44
CA PHE A 220 6.14 -20.60 0.49
C PHE A 220 6.68 -21.89 -0.13
N THR A 221 7.79 -22.41 0.42
CA THR A 221 8.49 -23.59 -0.14
C THR A 221 8.62 -24.69 0.88
N LEU A 222 8.18 -25.90 0.52
CA LEU A 222 8.25 -27.10 1.36
C LEU A 222 8.97 -28.25 0.67
N GLY A 223 9.78 -28.99 1.44
CA GLY A 223 10.41 -30.23 0.99
C GLY A 223 9.52 -31.48 1.11
N GLY A 224 8.44 -31.42 1.90
CA GLY A 224 7.56 -32.57 2.16
C GLY A 224 6.07 -32.29 1.95
N ASP A 225 5.24 -33.24 2.38
CA ASP A 225 3.79 -33.24 2.19
C ASP A 225 3.08 -32.10 2.95
N ILE A 226 1.95 -31.65 2.41
CA ILE A 226 1.00 -30.78 3.07
C ILE A 226 -0.20 -31.63 3.47
N ASN A 227 -0.47 -31.71 4.77
CA ASN A 227 -1.60 -32.48 5.28
C ASN A 227 -2.74 -31.53 5.63
N LEU A 228 -3.82 -31.55 4.84
CA LEU A 228 -5.09 -30.94 5.17
C LEU A 228 -5.82 -31.94 6.06
N SER A 229 -5.80 -31.70 7.36
CA SER A 229 -6.42 -32.52 8.40
C SER A 229 -7.32 -31.63 9.28
N GLY A 230 -7.95 -32.19 10.32
CA GLY A 230 -8.90 -31.43 11.15
C GLY A 230 -10.21 -31.11 10.41
N ASN A 231 -11.00 -30.21 10.97
CA ASN A 231 -12.35 -29.88 10.48
C ASN A 231 -12.41 -28.75 9.43
N SER A 232 -11.45 -27.82 9.37
CA SER A 232 -11.57 -26.58 8.56
C SER A 232 -10.26 -26.13 7.89
N SER A 233 -9.49 -27.05 7.30
CA SER A 233 -8.22 -26.66 6.67
C SER A 233 -8.44 -25.74 5.46
N GLU A 234 -7.79 -24.58 5.44
CA GLU A 234 -7.91 -23.60 4.36
C GLU A 234 -6.53 -23.14 3.85
N ILE A 235 -6.37 -23.07 2.52
CA ILE A 235 -5.23 -22.46 1.84
C ILE A 235 -5.75 -21.41 0.86
N TYR A 236 -5.28 -20.17 1.00
CA TYR A 236 -5.45 -19.10 0.03
C TYR A 236 -4.10 -18.70 -0.52
N ASN A 237 -3.82 -19.05 -1.77
CA ASN A 237 -2.57 -18.72 -2.44
C ASN A 237 -2.77 -17.63 -3.48
N PHE A 238 -2.14 -16.48 -3.26
CA PHE A 238 -1.99 -15.37 -4.19
C PHE A 238 -0.53 -15.19 -4.66
N GLY A 239 0.41 -15.91 -4.02
CA GLY A 239 1.84 -15.83 -4.29
C GLY A 239 2.41 -17.06 -4.99
N LEU A 240 3.66 -17.39 -4.67
CA LEU A 240 4.30 -18.64 -5.09
C LEU A 240 4.24 -19.66 -3.94
N PHE A 241 3.59 -20.79 -4.21
CA PHE A 241 3.43 -21.87 -3.25
C PHE A 241 3.97 -23.18 -3.84
N THR A 242 5.07 -23.68 -3.30
CA THR A 242 5.78 -24.85 -3.83
C THR A 242 5.93 -25.92 -2.76
N SER A 243 5.58 -27.17 -3.10
CA SER A 243 5.87 -28.35 -2.28
C SER A 243 6.42 -29.46 -3.15
N ASN A 244 7.51 -30.10 -2.70
CA ASN A 244 8.03 -31.33 -3.31
C ASN A 244 7.21 -32.57 -2.91
N GLY A 245 6.31 -32.45 -1.93
CA GLY A 245 5.42 -33.49 -1.47
C GLY A 245 4.01 -33.38 -2.04
N ASN A 246 3.15 -34.27 -1.56
CA ASN A 246 1.73 -34.31 -1.91
C ASN A 246 0.95 -33.30 -1.06
N ILE A 247 -0.15 -32.77 -1.60
CA ILE A 247 -1.24 -32.28 -0.76
C ILE A 247 -2.15 -33.48 -0.46
N ASN A 248 -2.17 -33.87 0.80
CA ASN A 248 -2.99 -34.96 1.35
C ASN A 248 -4.23 -34.35 2.00
N ASN A 249 -5.39 -34.58 1.39
CA ASN A 249 -6.65 -34.07 1.91
C ASN A 249 -7.45 -35.15 2.63
N ALA A 250 -7.74 -34.93 3.92
CA ALA A 250 -8.63 -35.77 4.71
C ALA A 250 -10.07 -35.20 4.87
N PRO A 251 -10.29 -33.91 5.16
CA PRO A 251 -11.62 -33.35 5.28
C PRO A 251 -12.36 -33.22 3.94
N ALA A 252 -13.69 -33.24 4.00
CA ALA A 252 -14.53 -33.13 2.80
C ALA A 252 -14.68 -31.68 2.31
N ASP A 253 -14.45 -30.72 3.20
CA ASP A 253 -14.76 -29.29 3.08
C ASP A 253 -13.52 -28.39 3.14
N ALA A 254 -12.31 -28.96 2.99
CA ALA A 254 -11.10 -28.15 2.88
C ALA A 254 -11.21 -27.17 1.71
N ILE A 255 -10.74 -25.94 1.92
CA ILE A 255 -10.74 -24.90 0.90
C ILE A 255 -9.32 -24.74 0.38
N ILE A 256 -9.16 -24.87 -0.94
CA ILE A 256 -7.93 -24.49 -1.63
C ILE A 256 -8.30 -23.44 -2.66
N TYR A 257 -8.00 -22.18 -2.35
CA TYR A 257 -8.13 -21.07 -3.27
C TYR A 257 -6.76 -20.73 -3.86
N ASN A 258 -6.67 -20.63 -5.18
CA ASN A 258 -5.44 -20.30 -5.88
C ASN A 258 -5.68 -19.22 -6.95
N GLU A 259 -5.08 -18.05 -6.74
CA GLU A 259 -4.93 -16.96 -7.72
C GLU A 259 -3.46 -16.78 -8.14
N GLY A 260 -2.50 -17.36 -7.39
CA GLY A 260 -1.08 -17.36 -7.72
C GLY A 260 -0.61 -18.60 -8.49
N GLU A 261 0.63 -19.01 -8.26
CA GLU A 261 1.17 -20.29 -8.74
C GLU A 261 1.31 -21.29 -7.59
N MET A 262 0.71 -22.46 -7.75
CA MET A 262 0.83 -23.60 -6.83
C MET A 262 1.52 -24.76 -7.55
N SER A 263 2.73 -25.13 -7.13
CA SER A 263 3.50 -26.25 -7.68
C SER A 263 3.64 -27.36 -6.64
N ILE A 264 3.08 -28.54 -6.93
CA ILE A 264 3.04 -29.66 -5.98
C ILE A 264 3.40 -30.98 -6.66
N ASN A 265 3.76 -32.01 -5.86
CA ASN A 265 3.92 -33.34 -6.41
C ASN A 265 2.58 -33.88 -6.93
N GLN A 266 1.58 -33.95 -6.06
CA GLN A 266 0.27 -34.51 -6.38
C GLN A 266 -0.79 -33.96 -5.43
N PHE A 267 -2.03 -33.85 -5.89
CA PHE A 267 -3.19 -33.69 -5.00
C PHE A 267 -3.88 -35.05 -4.83
N GLN A 268 -4.05 -35.51 -3.59
CA GLN A 268 -4.65 -36.80 -3.27
C GLN A 268 -5.52 -36.75 -2.01
N GLY A 269 -6.52 -37.65 -1.93
CA GLY A 269 -7.42 -37.78 -0.79
C GLY A 269 -8.64 -36.83 -0.78
N GLY A 270 -9.73 -37.27 -0.14
CA GLY A 270 -10.96 -36.51 0.05
C GLY A 270 -11.62 -35.97 -1.23
N ASN A 271 -12.49 -34.96 -1.07
CA ASN A 271 -13.24 -34.28 -2.15
C ASN A 271 -13.05 -32.75 -2.14
N ALA A 272 -11.98 -32.23 -1.54
CA ALA A 272 -11.78 -30.78 -1.43
C ALA A 272 -11.69 -30.12 -2.81
N ALA A 273 -12.38 -28.98 -2.93
CA ALA A 273 -12.42 -28.19 -4.16
C ALA A 273 -11.13 -27.38 -4.33
N ILE A 274 -10.63 -27.28 -5.57
CA ILE A 274 -9.61 -26.29 -5.94
C ILE A 274 -10.33 -25.16 -6.66
N GLN A 275 -10.40 -24.02 -5.99
CA GLN A 275 -11.10 -22.83 -6.45
C GLN A 275 -10.09 -21.85 -7.04
N GLY A 276 -10.42 -21.30 -8.20
CA GLY A 276 -9.70 -20.15 -8.73
C GLY A 276 -10.47 -18.85 -8.52
N PRO A 277 -9.94 -17.73 -9.02
CA PRO A 277 -10.58 -16.43 -8.88
C PRO A 277 -11.93 -16.37 -9.59
N SER A 278 -12.88 -15.61 -9.05
CA SER A 278 -14.22 -15.43 -9.64
C SER A 278 -14.19 -14.60 -10.94
N LEU A 279 -13.29 -13.61 -11.03
CA LEU A 279 -13.12 -12.73 -12.18
C LEU A 279 -12.29 -13.41 -13.28
N SER A 280 -12.77 -13.37 -14.52
CA SER A 280 -12.07 -13.96 -15.68
C SER A 280 -10.80 -13.22 -16.12
N SER A 281 -10.60 -11.98 -15.64
CA SER A 281 -9.36 -11.21 -15.79
C SER A 281 -8.21 -11.70 -14.92
N LYS A 282 -8.50 -12.63 -14.00
CA LYS A 282 -7.54 -13.30 -13.12
C LYS A 282 -7.55 -14.80 -13.42
N LYS A 283 -6.46 -15.50 -13.13
CA LYS A 283 -6.36 -16.96 -13.29
C LYS A 283 -5.33 -17.52 -12.31
N GLY A 284 -5.66 -18.63 -11.66
CA GLY A 284 -4.73 -19.37 -10.82
C GLY A 284 -4.01 -20.46 -11.60
N TYR A 285 -2.74 -20.68 -11.32
CA TYR A 285 -1.89 -21.64 -12.03
C TYR A 285 -1.49 -22.78 -11.11
N VAL A 286 -1.67 -24.01 -11.57
CA VAL A 286 -1.38 -25.23 -10.79
C VAL A 286 -0.44 -26.12 -11.60
N VAL A 287 0.73 -26.41 -11.04
CA VAL A 287 1.75 -27.28 -11.63
C VAL A 287 1.82 -28.59 -10.83
N LEU A 288 1.75 -29.72 -11.53
CA LEU A 288 1.64 -31.06 -10.93
C LEU A 288 2.73 -31.99 -11.45
N GLN A 289 3.48 -32.65 -10.57
CA GLN A 289 4.41 -33.70 -10.98
C GLN A 289 3.71 -35.04 -11.27
N ASN A 290 2.66 -35.38 -10.52
CA ASN A 290 1.84 -36.59 -10.64
C ASN A 290 0.34 -36.24 -10.78
N PRO A 291 -0.45 -37.05 -11.51
CA PRO A 291 -1.85 -36.72 -11.76
C PRO A 291 -2.66 -36.68 -10.47
N ILE A 292 -3.67 -35.83 -10.43
CA ILE A 292 -4.60 -35.70 -9.31
C ILE A 292 -5.34 -37.04 -9.11
N GLN A 293 -5.40 -37.52 -7.86
CA GLN A 293 -6.04 -38.78 -7.46
C GLN A 293 -7.06 -38.55 -6.34
N VAL A 294 -8.21 -37.99 -6.71
CA VAL A 294 -9.32 -37.67 -5.78
C VAL A 294 -10.65 -38.15 -6.34
N GLY A 295 -11.68 -38.13 -5.50
CA GLY A 295 -13.05 -38.48 -5.90
C GLY A 295 -13.70 -37.43 -6.81
N ASN A 296 -15.00 -37.17 -6.60
CA ASN A 296 -15.71 -36.11 -7.31
C ASN A 296 -15.27 -34.75 -6.72
N VAL A 297 -14.39 -34.04 -7.40
CA VAL A 297 -13.93 -32.70 -7.02
C VAL A 297 -14.48 -31.65 -7.97
N THR A 298 -14.88 -30.50 -7.44
CA THR A 298 -15.20 -29.31 -8.24
C THR A 298 -13.96 -28.45 -8.41
N LEU A 299 -13.68 -28.05 -9.65
CA LEU A 299 -12.48 -27.29 -10.01
C LEU A 299 -12.84 -25.99 -10.73
N GLY A 300 -12.13 -24.92 -10.37
CA GLY A 300 -12.29 -23.60 -10.97
C GLY A 300 -13.19 -22.67 -10.15
N PRO A 301 -13.71 -21.58 -10.74
CA PRO A 301 -13.46 -21.13 -12.12
C PRO A 301 -12.03 -20.62 -12.32
N ASN A 302 -11.65 -20.31 -13.56
CA ASN A 302 -10.42 -19.59 -13.92
C ASN A 302 -9.13 -20.21 -13.36
N LEU A 303 -8.92 -21.51 -13.58
CA LEU A 303 -7.67 -22.20 -13.26
C LEU A 303 -6.95 -22.66 -14.53
N ASP A 304 -5.64 -22.78 -14.46
CA ASP A 304 -4.81 -23.46 -15.46
C ASP A 304 -4.04 -24.60 -14.80
N PHE A 305 -4.17 -25.81 -15.35
CA PHE A 305 -3.44 -26.98 -14.87
C PHE A 305 -2.33 -27.36 -15.84
N ARG A 306 -1.13 -27.59 -15.31
CA ARG A 306 0.03 -28.03 -16.09
C ARG A 306 0.71 -29.22 -15.44
N ARG A 307 1.00 -30.25 -16.23
CA ARG A 307 1.92 -31.32 -15.85
C ARG A 307 3.35 -30.78 -15.92
N ALA A 308 4.14 -31.00 -14.87
CA ALA A 308 5.55 -30.59 -14.87
C ALA A 308 6.36 -31.30 -15.97
N THR A 309 5.92 -32.49 -16.38
CA THR A 309 6.45 -33.24 -17.51
C THR A 309 5.32 -33.89 -18.31
N GLY A 310 5.49 -33.98 -19.63
CA GLY A 310 4.50 -34.59 -20.53
C GLY A 310 3.42 -33.64 -21.02
N ILE A 311 2.36 -34.22 -21.60
CA ILE A 311 1.19 -33.47 -22.13
C ILE A 311 0.29 -33.08 -20.96
N SER A 312 -0.30 -31.89 -21.04
CA SER A 312 -1.32 -31.42 -20.10
C SER A 312 -2.68 -31.38 -20.78
N ASP A 313 -3.54 -32.32 -20.41
CA ASP A 313 -4.93 -32.41 -20.83
C ASP A 313 -5.77 -33.02 -19.69
N PRO A 314 -7.11 -33.04 -19.78
CA PRO A 314 -7.94 -33.59 -18.71
C PRO A 314 -7.57 -35.03 -18.32
N SER A 315 -7.20 -35.90 -19.27
CA SER A 315 -6.91 -37.31 -19.00
C SER A 315 -5.57 -37.55 -18.30
N THR A 316 -4.61 -36.64 -18.51
CA THR A 316 -3.27 -36.70 -17.93
C THR A 316 -3.19 -35.96 -16.60
N VAL A 317 -4.01 -34.94 -16.38
CA VAL A 317 -4.12 -34.22 -15.11
C VAL A 317 -4.97 -34.97 -14.09
N PHE A 318 -6.03 -35.66 -14.53
CA PHE A 318 -7.05 -36.28 -13.67
C PHE A 318 -7.17 -37.80 -13.92
N MET A 319 -6.23 -38.60 -13.40
CA MET A 319 -6.31 -40.06 -13.57
C MET A 319 -7.24 -40.70 -12.54
N ASN A 320 -8.23 -41.47 -13.01
CA ASN A 320 -9.22 -42.19 -12.18
C ASN A 320 -10.11 -41.30 -11.29
N SER A 321 -10.15 -39.99 -11.56
CA SER A 321 -11.03 -39.01 -10.91
C SER A 321 -12.09 -38.51 -11.90
N ASN A 322 -13.29 -38.18 -11.43
CA ASN A 322 -14.37 -37.63 -12.24
C ASN A 322 -14.73 -36.20 -11.79
N PRO A 323 -13.85 -35.21 -12.05
CA PRO A 323 -14.07 -33.85 -11.58
C PRO A 323 -15.22 -33.15 -12.33
N SER A 324 -15.88 -32.24 -11.63
CA SER A 324 -16.78 -31.25 -12.23
C SER A 324 -16.01 -29.96 -12.47
N PHE A 325 -16.12 -29.40 -13.67
CA PHE A 325 -15.40 -28.18 -14.04
C PHE A 325 -16.33 -26.97 -14.03
N LEU A 326 -15.88 -25.90 -13.39
CA LEU A 326 -16.45 -24.56 -13.54
C LEU A 326 -15.83 -23.85 -14.76
N ALA A 327 -16.29 -22.65 -15.05
CA ALA A 327 -15.90 -21.91 -16.24
C ALA A 327 -14.38 -21.64 -16.30
N ASN A 328 -13.83 -21.65 -17.53
CA ASN A 328 -12.45 -21.26 -17.82
C ASN A 328 -11.35 -22.05 -17.07
N VAL A 329 -11.58 -23.35 -16.86
CA VAL A 329 -10.52 -24.30 -16.53
C VAL A 329 -9.76 -24.66 -17.81
N THR A 330 -8.47 -24.35 -17.84
CA THR A 330 -7.57 -24.58 -18.99
C THR A 330 -6.45 -25.54 -18.62
N TYR A 331 -5.72 -25.99 -19.64
CA TYR A 331 -4.61 -26.92 -19.50
C TYR A 331 -3.40 -26.36 -20.24
N ASP A 332 -2.35 -26.06 -19.48
CA ASP A 332 -1.06 -25.55 -19.98
C ASP A 332 -1.21 -24.37 -20.95
N CYS A 333 -2.16 -23.48 -20.66
CA CYS A 333 -2.31 -22.26 -21.44
C CYS A 333 -1.12 -21.31 -21.24
N ALA A 334 -0.42 -21.42 -20.10
CA ALA A 334 0.69 -20.54 -19.76
C ALA A 334 1.88 -20.73 -20.70
N SER A 335 2.31 -21.99 -20.91
CA SER A 335 3.46 -22.29 -21.78
C SER A 335 3.18 -21.98 -23.24
N THR A 336 1.91 -22.08 -23.65
CA THR A 336 1.44 -21.80 -25.00
C THR A 336 1.05 -20.33 -25.22
N SER A 337 1.20 -19.48 -24.19
CA SER A 337 0.81 -18.05 -24.22
C SER A 337 -0.65 -17.84 -24.66
N SER A 338 -1.54 -18.76 -24.28
CA SER A 338 -2.96 -18.76 -24.67
C SER A 338 -3.93 -18.50 -23.51
N CYS A 339 -3.42 -18.18 -22.32
CA CYS A 339 -4.27 -17.89 -21.16
C CYS A 339 -5.08 -16.60 -21.31
N SER A 340 -6.29 -16.61 -20.74
CA SER A 340 -7.18 -15.44 -20.69
C SER A 340 -6.70 -14.33 -19.75
N ALA A 341 -5.80 -14.64 -18.82
CA ALA A 341 -5.25 -13.75 -17.81
C ALA A 341 -3.76 -14.09 -17.60
N PRO A 342 -2.94 -13.17 -17.07
CA PRO A 342 -1.53 -13.43 -16.75
C PRO A 342 -1.35 -14.11 -15.38
N LEU A 343 -0.19 -14.75 -15.18
CA LEU A 343 0.27 -15.22 -13.87
C LEU A 343 0.79 -14.06 -13.03
N ILE A 344 0.26 -13.92 -11.82
CA ILE A 344 0.69 -12.97 -10.79
C ILE A 344 1.14 -13.78 -9.57
N ILE A 345 2.36 -13.57 -9.09
CA ILE A 345 2.94 -14.26 -7.91
C ILE A 345 3.33 -13.31 -6.79
N ASN A 346 3.07 -12.02 -6.97
CA ASN A 346 3.20 -11.01 -5.94
C ASN A 346 2.09 -9.98 -6.18
N PRO A 347 1.00 -10.05 -5.41
CA PRO A 347 -0.12 -9.14 -5.60
C PRO A 347 0.13 -7.75 -5.02
N GLY A 348 1.31 -7.49 -4.41
CA GLY A 348 1.71 -6.18 -3.93
C GLY A 348 1.21 -5.81 -2.53
N PHE A 349 0.64 -6.77 -1.79
CA PHE A 349 0.10 -6.53 -0.44
C PHE A 349 0.43 -7.67 0.54
N CYS A 350 0.33 -7.35 1.83
CA CYS A 350 0.35 -8.32 2.91
C CYS A 350 -0.97 -8.28 3.71
N PRO A 351 -1.69 -9.40 3.89
CA PRO A 351 -2.87 -9.44 4.74
C PRO A 351 -2.57 -9.02 6.19
N ALA A 352 -3.60 -8.54 6.88
CA ALA A 352 -3.52 -8.33 8.32
C ALA A 352 -3.23 -9.65 9.04
N ILE A 353 -2.64 -9.60 10.24
CA ILE A 353 -2.20 -10.81 10.99
C ILE A 353 -3.33 -11.80 11.31
N ASN A 354 -4.58 -11.34 11.32
CA ASN A 354 -5.78 -12.16 11.47
C ASN A 354 -6.26 -12.82 10.16
N GLY A 355 -5.55 -12.60 9.05
CA GLY A 355 -5.85 -13.14 7.73
C GLY A 355 -6.83 -12.31 6.89
N ASP A 356 -7.25 -11.13 7.35
CA ASP A 356 -8.09 -10.24 6.57
C ASP A 356 -7.29 -9.65 5.40
N LEU A 357 -7.84 -9.78 4.20
CA LEU A 357 -7.25 -9.16 3.01
C LEU A 357 -7.43 -7.64 3.09
N PRO A 358 -6.45 -6.84 2.65
CA PRO A 358 -6.57 -5.39 2.67
C PRO A 358 -7.65 -4.92 1.69
N PRO A 359 -8.18 -3.69 1.88
CA PRO A 359 -8.93 -3.04 0.81
C PRO A 359 -8.05 -2.83 -0.43
N MET A 360 -8.67 -2.54 -1.57
CA MET A 360 -7.97 -2.13 -2.78
C MET A 360 -8.39 -0.72 -3.15
N ALA A 361 -7.50 0.24 -2.90
CA ALA A 361 -7.61 1.60 -3.38
C ALA A 361 -6.93 1.67 -4.75
N VAL A 362 -7.63 2.12 -5.79
CA VAL A 362 -7.12 2.13 -7.16
C VAL A 362 -6.89 3.57 -7.60
N ASP A 363 -5.69 3.85 -8.10
CA ASP A 363 -5.32 5.18 -8.60
C ASP A 363 -6.36 5.72 -9.59
N ASP A 364 -6.73 6.98 -9.37
CA ASP A 364 -7.76 7.68 -10.14
C ASP A 364 -7.16 8.65 -11.14
N MET A 365 -7.85 8.85 -12.25
CA MET A 365 -7.51 9.90 -13.22
C MET A 365 -8.76 10.67 -13.64
N TYR A 366 -8.78 11.96 -13.33
CA TYR A 366 -9.87 12.87 -13.64
C TYR A 366 -9.42 14.06 -14.47
N THR A 367 -10.31 14.52 -15.34
CA THR A 367 -10.11 15.74 -16.13
C THR A 367 -11.29 16.67 -15.91
N ILE A 368 -11.01 17.95 -15.65
CA ILE A 368 -12.02 18.95 -15.30
C ILE A 368 -11.71 20.28 -16.01
N ALA A 369 -12.74 21.00 -16.47
CA ALA A 369 -12.57 22.31 -17.08
C ALA A 369 -12.29 23.40 -16.03
N ALA A 370 -11.49 24.40 -16.39
CA ALA A 370 -11.20 25.53 -15.52
C ALA A 370 -12.49 26.30 -15.21
N GLY A 371 -12.79 26.44 -13.91
CA GLY A 371 -14.02 27.09 -13.42
C GLY A 371 -15.02 26.11 -12.79
N GLU A 372 -14.95 24.82 -13.13
CA GLU A 372 -15.73 23.77 -12.48
C GLU A 372 -15.16 23.44 -11.09
N THR A 373 -16.01 22.95 -10.19
CA THR A 373 -15.67 22.83 -8.76
C THR A 373 -15.67 21.41 -8.20
N SER A 374 -16.11 20.40 -8.97
CA SER A 374 -16.14 19.01 -8.52
C SER A 374 -16.02 18.03 -9.70
N VAL A 375 -15.38 16.88 -9.50
CA VAL A 375 -15.21 15.81 -10.50
C VAL A 375 -14.97 14.45 -9.85
N GLY A 376 -15.46 13.37 -10.49
CA GLY A 376 -15.12 11.98 -10.16
C GLY A 376 -15.61 11.50 -8.79
N ILE A 377 -15.58 10.19 -8.53
CA ILE A 377 -15.80 9.61 -7.19
C ILE A 377 -14.72 8.56 -7.00
N VAL A 378 -13.83 8.76 -6.03
CA VAL A 378 -12.65 7.90 -5.85
C VAL A 378 -12.98 6.44 -5.53
N LEU A 379 -14.17 6.16 -4.98
CA LEU A 379 -14.59 4.81 -4.61
C LEU A 379 -15.17 3.98 -5.78
N ASP A 380 -15.35 4.57 -6.97
CA ASP A 380 -16.04 3.90 -8.09
C ASP A 380 -15.30 2.65 -8.58
N ASN A 381 -13.98 2.60 -8.42
CA ASN A 381 -13.08 1.52 -8.81
C ASN A 381 -12.38 0.84 -7.62
N ASP A 382 -12.80 1.15 -6.40
CA ASP A 382 -12.23 0.62 -5.16
C ASP A 382 -13.00 -0.59 -4.62
N PHE A 383 -12.35 -1.39 -3.78
CA PHE A 383 -12.94 -2.57 -3.16
C PHE A 383 -12.65 -2.62 -1.65
N GLU A 384 -13.65 -3.06 -0.87
CA GLU A 384 -13.55 -3.18 0.60
C GLU A 384 -12.48 -4.19 1.02
N THR A 385 -12.29 -5.24 0.23
CA THR A 385 -11.25 -6.27 0.37
C THR A 385 -10.71 -6.63 -1.00
N TYR A 386 -9.50 -7.19 -1.06
CA TYR A 386 -8.93 -7.71 -2.31
C TYR A 386 -9.85 -8.73 -2.97
N GLY A 387 -10.39 -8.40 -4.15
CA GLY A 387 -11.36 -9.22 -4.88
C GLY A 387 -12.76 -9.29 -4.26
N GLY A 388 -13.05 -8.41 -3.29
CA GLY A 388 -14.32 -8.33 -2.58
C GLY A 388 -15.37 -7.46 -3.25
N ALA A 389 -16.33 -6.99 -2.45
CA ALA A 389 -17.35 -6.05 -2.89
C ALA A 389 -16.76 -4.66 -3.15
N GLN A 390 -17.44 -3.88 -3.99
CA GLN A 390 -17.10 -2.48 -4.22
C GLN A 390 -17.06 -1.69 -2.90
N ALA A 391 -16.09 -0.81 -2.76
CA ALA A 391 -16.00 0.09 -1.62
C ALA A 391 -17.13 1.11 -1.65
N THR A 392 -17.67 1.41 -0.47
CA THR A 392 -18.73 2.39 -0.25
C THR A 392 -18.47 3.10 1.07
N LEU A 393 -19.06 4.27 1.26
CA LEU A 393 -18.96 4.98 2.55
C LEU A 393 -19.63 4.26 3.73
N SER A 394 -20.29 3.12 3.48
CA SER A 394 -20.88 2.28 4.52
C SER A 394 -19.93 1.19 5.03
N ASN A 395 -18.97 0.76 4.22
CA ASN A 395 -18.07 -0.36 4.52
C ASN A 395 -16.59 0.04 4.57
N VAL A 396 -16.23 1.23 4.09
CA VAL A 396 -14.89 1.82 4.27
C VAL A 396 -14.94 3.19 4.93
N ILE A 397 -13.86 3.53 5.64
CA ILE A 397 -13.54 4.85 6.15
C ILE A 397 -12.64 5.53 5.10
N LEU A 398 -13.15 6.57 4.45
CA LEU A 398 -12.43 7.34 3.43
C LEU A 398 -11.76 8.57 4.05
N SER A 399 -10.46 8.77 3.79
CA SER A 399 -9.71 9.93 4.28
C SER A 399 -8.72 10.50 3.25
N GLN A 400 -8.47 11.80 3.31
CA GLN A 400 -7.42 12.44 2.52
C GLN A 400 -6.10 12.44 3.31
N ILE A 401 -5.02 11.93 2.71
CA ILE A 401 -3.69 11.88 3.32
C ILE A 401 -2.87 13.12 2.95
N SER A 402 -2.83 13.48 1.67
CA SER A 402 -2.03 14.62 1.20
C SER A 402 -2.56 15.20 -0.12
N THR A 403 -2.16 16.42 -0.43
CA THR A 403 -2.44 17.05 -1.72
C THR A 403 -1.24 17.88 -2.18
N SER A 404 -0.99 17.89 -3.49
CA SER A 404 0.01 18.75 -4.13
C SER A 404 -0.40 20.23 -4.13
N ASN A 405 -1.69 20.53 -3.98
CA ASN A 405 -2.22 21.89 -3.96
C ASN A 405 -3.46 21.97 -3.06
N PRO A 406 -3.53 22.90 -2.08
CA PRO A 406 -4.67 23.02 -1.16
C PRO A 406 -6.00 23.37 -1.84
N ASN A 407 -5.98 23.81 -3.10
CA ASN A 407 -7.19 24.02 -3.90
C ASN A 407 -7.78 22.71 -4.45
N ILE A 408 -7.08 21.59 -4.32
CA ILE A 408 -7.56 20.26 -4.70
C ILE A 408 -7.72 19.45 -3.42
N SER A 409 -8.95 19.05 -3.13
CA SER A 409 -9.30 18.32 -1.91
C SER A 409 -10.33 17.23 -2.18
N LEU A 410 -10.39 16.22 -1.32
CA LEU A 410 -11.37 15.16 -1.35
C LEU A 410 -12.53 15.49 -0.40
N ASN A 411 -13.76 15.38 -0.89
CA ASN A 411 -14.94 15.34 -0.05
C ASN A 411 -15.14 13.90 0.48
N THR A 412 -14.76 13.66 1.72
CA THR A 412 -14.87 12.32 2.34
C THR A 412 -16.31 11.89 2.64
N THR A 413 -17.30 12.77 2.43
CA THR A 413 -18.73 12.48 2.69
C THR A 413 -19.45 11.90 1.48
N ASP A 414 -18.91 12.08 0.27
CA ASP A 414 -19.48 11.57 -0.98
C ASP A 414 -18.44 10.98 -1.95
N GLY A 415 -17.14 11.13 -1.65
CA GLY A 415 -16.02 10.62 -2.45
C GLY A 415 -15.61 11.53 -3.61
N HIS A 416 -16.25 12.69 -3.79
CA HIS A 416 -15.92 13.59 -4.89
C HIS A 416 -14.61 14.36 -4.70
N ILE A 417 -13.89 14.60 -5.79
CA ILE A 417 -12.76 15.54 -5.79
C ILE A 417 -13.26 16.95 -6.02
N LEU A 418 -12.96 17.83 -5.08
CA LEU A 418 -13.29 19.25 -5.11
C LEU A 418 -12.12 20.07 -5.66
N VAL A 419 -12.46 21.06 -6.49
CA VAL A 419 -11.53 22.02 -7.07
C VAL A 419 -11.97 23.43 -6.70
N ALA A 420 -11.12 24.19 -6.01
CA ALA A 420 -11.44 25.56 -5.66
C ALA A 420 -11.53 26.44 -6.91
N SER A 421 -12.46 27.40 -6.92
CA SER A 421 -12.62 28.34 -8.02
C SER A 421 -11.33 29.15 -8.24
N GLY A 422 -10.96 29.35 -9.51
CA GLY A 422 -9.74 30.07 -9.90
C GLY A 422 -8.46 29.24 -9.85
N THR A 423 -8.54 27.93 -9.62
CA THR A 423 -7.36 27.04 -9.71
C THR A 423 -6.82 27.06 -11.14
N PRO A 424 -5.52 27.39 -11.35
CA PRO A 424 -4.95 27.47 -12.69
C PRO A 424 -4.97 26.14 -13.43
N PRO A 425 -5.01 26.15 -14.78
CA PRO A 425 -4.80 24.96 -15.60
C PRO A 425 -3.46 24.28 -15.26
N GLY A 426 -3.47 22.95 -15.19
CA GLY A 426 -2.33 22.16 -14.76
C GLY A 426 -2.73 20.76 -14.29
N THR A 427 -1.74 19.96 -13.93
CA THR A 427 -1.93 18.64 -13.34
C THR A 427 -1.61 18.69 -11.86
N TYR A 428 -2.52 18.18 -11.04
CA TYR A 428 -2.42 18.13 -9.60
C TYR A 428 -2.63 16.70 -9.12
N THR A 429 -1.97 16.34 -8.03
CA THR A 429 -2.14 15.04 -7.37
C THR A 429 -2.65 15.19 -5.95
N LEU A 430 -3.40 14.18 -5.51
CA LEU A 430 -3.89 14.00 -4.14
C LEU A 430 -3.73 12.52 -3.77
N VAL A 431 -3.40 12.22 -2.52
CA VAL A 431 -3.36 10.84 -2.00
C VAL A 431 -4.49 10.69 -0.99
N TYR A 432 -5.30 9.65 -1.17
CA TYR A 432 -6.35 9.26 -0.22
C TYR A 432 -6.08 7.87 0.34
N GLN A 433 -6.82 7.51 1.38
CA GLN A 433 -6.78 6.23 2.05
C GLN A 433 -8.20 5.72 2.26
N ILE A 434 -8.39 4.42 2.05
CA ILE A 434 -9.56 3.69 2.53
C ILE A 434 -9.12 2.69 3.59
N CYS A 435 -9.87 2.62 4.69
CA CYS A 435 -9.71 1.60 5.73
C CYS A 435 -11.01 0.83 5.88
N GLN A 436 -10.94 -0.46 6.21
CA GLN A 436 -12.15 -1.24 6.45
C GLN A 436 -12.87 -0.75 7.71
N THR A 437 -14.20 -0.61 7.65
CA THR A 437 -14.98 -0.25 8.86
C THR A 437 -14.91 -1.36 9.92
N ALA A 438 -14.86 -2.62 9.49
CA ALA A 438 -14.75 -3.77 10.39
C ALA A 438 -13.35 -3.93 11.01
N SER A 439 -12.31 -3.42 10.35
CA SER A 439 -10.91 -3.46 10.81
C SER A 439 -10.22 -2.14 10.47
N PRO A 440 -10.41 -1.07 11.26
CA PRO A 440 -9.95 0.29 10.91
C PRO A 440 -8.44 0.46 10.79
N SER A 441 -7.65 -0.51 11.24
CA SER A 441 -6.19 -0.55 11.02
C SER A 441 -5.78 -1.18 9.68
N ASN A 442 -6.70 -1.84 8.98
CA ASN A 442 -6.46 -2.46 7.68
C ASN A 442 -6.85 -1.48 6.57
N CYS A 443 -5.85 -0.90 5.91
CA CYS A 443 -6.01 0.23 5.01
C CYS A 443 -5.17 0.07 3.74
N ASP A 444 -5.58 0.78 2.69
CA ASP A 444 -4.82 0.95 1.44
C ASP A 444 -4.90 2.40 0.97
N THR A 445 -3.94 2.84 0.16
CA THR A 445 -3.83 4.23 -0.32
C THR A 445 -3.74 4.29 -1.83
N ALA A 446 -4.37 5.28 -2.44
CA ALA A 446 -4.29 5.54 -3.87
C ALA A 446 -4.06 7.01 -4.19
N THR A 447 -3.52 7.25 -5.38
CA THR A 447 -3.23 8.57 -5.93
C THR A 447 -4.28 8.97 -6.95
N VAL A 448 -4.87 10.14 -6.74
CA VAL A 448 -5.75 10.81 -7.71
C VAL A 448 -4.92 11.79 -8.52
N THR A 449 -4.99 11.68 -9.84
CA THR A 449 -4.44 12.68 -10.78
C THR A 449 -5.56 13.51 -11.38
N VAL A 450 -5.58 14.81 -11.09
CA VAL A 450 -6.55 15.77 -11.62
C VAL A 450 -5.88 16.67 -12.66
N THR A 451 -6.38 16.65 -13.89
CA THR A 451 -5.95 17.58 -14.93
C THR A 451 -6.99 18.68 -15.12
N ILE A 452 -6.64 19.91 -14.76
CA ILE A 452 -7.47 21.10 -15.02
C ILE A 452 -7.15 21.62 -16.41
N GLN A 453 -8.14 21.55 -17.28
CA GLN A 453 -8.07 22.06 -18.65
C GLN A 453 -8.54 23.51 -18.70
N GLY A 454 -7.73 24.42 -19.22
CA GLY A 454 -8.17 25.78 -19.50
C GLY A 454 -7.14 26.54 -20.31
N ASN A 455 -7.60 27.51 -21.10
CA ASN A 455 -6.73 28.43 -21.80
C ASN A 455 -6.22 29.49 -20.82
N VAL A 456 -4.90 29.57 -20.66
CA VAL A 456 -4.24 30.69 -20.01
C VAL A 456 -4.57 31.97 -20.81
N PRO A 457 -5.13 33.05 -20.23
CA PRO A 457 -5.24 34.31 -20.96
C PRO A 457 -3.84 34.75 -21.38
N CYS A 458 -3.59 34.75 -22.68
CA CYS A 458 -2.29 34.94 -23.29
C CYS A 458 -1.88 36.42 -23.38
N TYR A 459 -0.57 36.67 -23.35
CA TYR A 459 0.05 37.98 -23.64
C TYR A 459 0.94 37.80 -24.87
N LYS A 460 0.75 38.61 -25.92
CA LYS A 460 1.66 38.60 -27.07
C LYS A 460 2.93 39.40 -26.71
N PRO A 461 4.14 38.84 -26.86
CA PRO A 461 5.35 39.63 -26.78
C PRO A 461 5.34 40.70 -27.88
N ALA A 462 5.96 41.86 -27.62
CA ALA A 462 6.15 42.87 -28.65
C ALA A 462 6.95 42.28 -29.83
N VAL A 463 6.55 42.62 -31.06
CA VAL A 463 7.29 42.22 -32.28
C VAL A 463 8.68 42.86 -32.23
N THR A 464 9.74 42.05 -32.18
CA THR A 464 11.14 42.53 -32.07
C THR A 464 11.95 42.36 -33.35
N THR A 465 11.38 41.74 -34.38
CA THR A 465 12.03 41.47 -35.67
C THR A 465 11.08 41.73 -36.84
N GLY A 466 11.60 42.23 -37.96
CA GLY A 466 10.80 42.64 -39.14
C GLY A 466 10.62 44.15 -39.23
N THR A 467 9.68 44.63 -40.05
CA THR A 467 9.35 46.06 -40.15
C THR A 467 8.63 46.52 -38.89
N VAL A 468 9.38 46.94 -37.88
CA VAL A 468 8.79 47.40 -36.61
C VAL A 468 8.58 48.91 -36.65
N LEU A 469 7.34 49.31 -36.96
CA LEU A 469 6.97 50.72 -37.02
C LEU A 469 6.91 51.33 -35.61
N SER A 470 7.24 52.63 -35.54
CA SER A 470 7.06 53.42 -34.32
C SER A 470 5.58 53.51 -33.96
N SER A 471 5.23 53.30 -32.69
CA SER A 471 3.88 53.58 -32.22
C SER A 471 3.74 55.06 -31.92
N ASP A 472 3.30 55.83 -32.91
CA ASP A 472 3.30 57.30 -32.82
C ASP A 472 2.10 57.87 -32.06
N PHE A 473 1.19 57.00 -31.59
CA PHE A 473 0.05 57.38 -30.78
C PHE A 473 0.00 56.62 -29.46
N GLY A 474 -0.29 57.32 -28.38
CA GLY A 474 -0.49 56.72 -27.08
C GLY A 474 -1.08 57.66 -26.05
N ILE A 475 -1.65 57.08 -24.99
CA ILE A 475 -2.19 57.78 -23.82
C ILE A 475 -1.48 57.25 -22.57
N THR A 476 -0.85 58.14 -21.79
CA THR A 476 -0.15 57.77 -20.54
C THR A 476 -0.65 58.61 -19.38
N SER A 477 -0.90 57.97 -18.24
CA SER A 477 -1.16 58.65 -16.96
C SER A 477 0.14 59.03 -16.22
N LEU A 478 1.30 58.68 -16.78
CA LEU A 478 2.61 58.89 -16.18
C LEU A 478 3.32 60.16 -16.70
N ASN A 479 2.62 61.02 -17.45
CA ASN A 479 3.13 62.30 -17.98
C ASN A 479 4.47 62.20 -18.74
N ARG A 480 4.64 61.13 -19.54
CA ARG A 480 5.88 60.89 -20.31
C ARG A 480 5.67 60.85 -21.82
N ALA A 481 4.60 61.49 -22.30
CA ALA A 481 4.35 61.68 -23.74
C ALA A 481 5.40 62.62 -24.33
N ASP A 482 6.17 62.13 -25.30
CA ASP A 482 7.20 62.92 -25.96
C ASP A 482 7.34 62.52 -27.45
N ARG A 483 7.88 63.42 -28.26
CA ARG A 483 8.02 63.23 -29.70
C ARG A 483 9.23 62.34 -30.01
N GLY A 484 9.12 61.59 -31.12
CA GLY A 484 10.21 60.81 -31.70
C GLY A 484 10.18 59.33 -31.35
N GLY A 485 10.75 58.52 -32.23
CA GLY A 485 10.63 57.05 -32.17
C GLY A 485 11.43 56.35 -31.06
N ILE A 486 12.20 57.08 -30.24
CA ILE A 486 12.94 56.53 -29.10
C ILE A 486 12.29 56.86 -27.76
N ASN A 487 11.37 57.83 -27.75
CA ASN A 487 10.63 58.26 -26.57
C ASN A 487 9.25 57.63 -26.56
N TRP A 488 8.57 57.58 -25.41
CA TRP A 488 7.21 57.06 -25.36
C TRP A 488 6.24 58.04 -26.08
N PRO A 489 5.27 57.57 -26.90
CA PRO A 489 4.88 56.18 -27.12
C PRO A 489 5.74 55.43 -28.15
N GLY A 490 6.49 56.13 -29.01
CA GLY A 490 7.26 55.56 -30.13
C GLY A 490 8.31 54.52 -29.76
N ALA A 491 8.78 54.51 -28.50
CA ALA A 491 9.64 53.47 -27.92
C ALA A 491 8.94 52.10 -27.85
N ARG A 492 7.61 52.07 -27.79
CA ARG A 492 6.83 50.86 -28.03
C ARG A 492 6.68 50.74 -29.54
N LYS A 493 7.04 49.58 -30.09
CA LYS A 493 7.05 49.34 -31.52
C LYS A 493 5.93 48.37 -31.90
N GLY A 494 5.35 48.55 -33.08
CA GLY A 494 4.36 47.64 -33.66
C GLY A 494 2.94 47.75 -33.11
N ALA A 495 2.64 48.72 -32.25
CA ALA A 495 1.26 49.01 -31.81
C ALA A 495 0.68 50.23 -32.53
N TRP A 496 -0.63 50.22 -32.80
CA TRP A 496 -1.36 51.38 -33.31
C TRP A 496 -1.65 52.41 -32.23
N VAL A 497 -1.87 51.95 -31.00
CA VAL A 497 -2.12 52.77 -29.81
C VAL A 497 -1.38 52.17 -28.63
N VAL A 498 -0.68 53.01 -27.86
CA VAL A 498 0.00 52.61 -26.62
C VAL A 498 -0.72 53.22 -25.43
N LEU A 499 -1.28 52.39 -24.55
CA LEU A 499 -1.88 52.86 -23.31
C LEU A 499 -0.96 52.54 -22.12
N GLU A 500 -0.79 53.48 -21.20
CA GLU A 500 0.01 53.25 -20.01
C GLU A 500 -0.57 53.88 -18.75
N SER A 501 -0.56 53.10 -17.68
CA SER A 501 -0.85 53.58 -16.33
C SER A 501 -0.28 52.64 -15.27
N LYS A 502 0.03 53.17 -14.07
CA LYS A 502 0.42 52.35 -12.90
C LYS A 502 -0.78 51.87 -12.08
N ASN A 503 -1.87 52.63 -12.06
CA ASN A 503 -3.00 52.42 -11.13
C ASN A 503 -4.36 52.90 -11.66
N LYS A 504 -4.45 53.31 -12.93
CA LYS A 504 -5.70 53.72 -13.59
C LYS A 504 -6.03 52.74 -14.71
N GLY A 505 -7.26 52.26 -14.75
CA GLY A 505 -7.79 51.54 -15.91
C GLY A 505 -8.10 52.49 -17.06
N PHE A 506 -8.09 51.98 -18.29
CA PHE A 506 -8.70 52.65 -19.43
C PHE A 506 -10.21 52.41 -19.36
N VAL A 507 -10.98 53.48 -19.20
CA VAL A 507 -12.44 53.41 -19.10
C VAL A 507 -13.03 53.94 -20.39
N LEU A 508 -13.75 53.09 -21.11
CA LEU A 508 -14.51 53.47 -22.29
C LEU A 508 -15.90 53.95 -21.88
N ASN A 509 -16.45 54.87 -22.67
CA ASN A 509 -17.86 55.22 -22.55
C ASN A 509 -18.70 53.97 -22.84
N ARG A 510 -19.64 53.69 -21.92
CA ARG A 510 -20.50 52.51 -21.97
C ARG A 510 -21.87 52.96 -22.47
N LEU A 511 -22.25 52.54 -23.68
CA LEU A 511 -23.47 52.98 -24.35
C LEU A 511 -24.33 51.78 -24.73
N THR A 512 -25.65 51.94 -24.78
CA THR A 512 -26.56 50.96 -25.38
C THR A 512 -26.63 51.13 -26.90
N ASP A 513 -27.19 50.15 -27.62
CA ASP A 513 -27.44 50.27 -29.07
C ASP A 513 -28.21 51.55 -29.43
N ALA A 514 -29.24 51.88 -28.66
CA ALA A 514 -30.03 53.09 -28.85
C ALA A 514 -29.19 54.36 -28.66
N GLN A 515 -28.30 54.38 -27.67
CA GLN A 515 -27.43 55.54 -27.42
C GLN A 515 -26.36 55.70 -28.52
N VAL A 516 -25.79 54.60 -29.01
CA VAL A 516 -24.83 54.63 -30.13
C VAL A 516 -25.47 55.19 -31.41
N LEU A 517 -26.72 54.81 -31.69
CA LEU A 517 -27.46 55.33 -32.86
C LEU A 517 -27.80 56.82 -32.78
N THR A 518 -27.80 57.42 -31.58
CA THR A 518 -28.10 58.85 -31.39
C THR A 518 -26.87 59.76 -31.48
N ILE A 519 -25.66 59.21 -31.64
CA ILE A 519 -24.45 60.02 -31.85
C ILE A 519 -24.61 60.80 -33.16
N PRO A 520 -24.53 62.15 -33.16
CA PRO A 520 -24.76 62.95 -34.36
C PRO A 520 -23.81 62.54 -35.49
N GLN A 521 -24.34 62.40 -36.71
CA GLN A 521 -23.57 61.91 -37.86
C GLN A 521 -22.35 62.78 -38.18
N THR A 522 -22.40 64.09 -37.91
CA THR A 522 -21.26 65.01 -38.10
C THR A 522 -20.10 64.75 -37.13
N GLU A 523 -20.38 64.14 -35.98
CA GLU A 523 -19.42 63.87 -34.92
C GLU A 523 -18.79 62.48 -35.02
N LEU A 524 -19.37 61.58 -35.83
CA LEU A 524 -18.77 60.26 -36.06
C LEU A 524 -17.40 60.39 -36.72
N LYS A 525 -16.46 59.58 -36.24
CA LYS A 525 -15.08 59.48 -36.74
C LYS A 525 -14.71 58.01 -36.88
N GLU A 526 -13.98 57.69 -37.93
CA GLU A 526 -13.30 56.40 -38.04
C GLU A 526 -12.39 56.20 -36.81
N GLY A 527 -12.43 55.02 -36.22
CA GLY A 527 -11.73 54.67 -35.00
C GLY A 527 -12.41 55.10 -33.70
N MET A 528 -13.61 55.70 -33.73
CA MET A 528 -14.36 55.99 -32.51
C MET A 528 -14.71 54.67 -31.78
N VAL A 529 -14.48 54.63 -30.46
CA VAL A 529 -14.62 53.41 -29.65
C VAL A 529 -15.60 53.61 -28.50
N VAL A 530 -16.49 52.65 -28.32
CA VAL A 530 -17.40 52.57 -27.16
C VAL A 530 -17.49 51.12 -26.68
N TYR A 531 -17.84 50.92 -25.42
CA TYR A 531 -18.26 49.61 -24.97
C TYR A 531 -19.78 49.53 -25.06
N ASN A 532 -20.29 48.71 -25.98
CA ASN A 532 -21.72 48.57 -26.17
C ASN A 532 -22.28 47.58 -25.15
N THR A 533 -23.10 48.07 -24.21
CA THR A 533 -23.66 47.27 -23.12
C THR A 533 -24.83 46.41 -23.56
N THR A 534 -25.50 46.74 -24.66
CA THR A 534 -26.58 45.93 -25.22
C THR A 534 -26.02 44.70 -25.93
N GLN A 535 -24.96 44.88 -26.71
CA GLN A 535 -24.30 43.82 -27.47
C GLN A 535 -23.16 43.13 -26.70
N ASN A 536 -22.88 43.61 -25.48
CA ASN A 536 -21.82 43.13 -24.60
C ASN A 536 -20.45 43.03 -25.32
N CYS A 537 -20.09 44.07 -26.08
CA CYS A 537 -18.92 44.04 -26.96
C CYS A 537 -18.18 45.39 -26.98
N LEU A 538 -16.90 45.37 -27.33
CA LEU A 538 -16.19 46.58 -27.73
C LEU A 538 -16.62 46.95 -29.15
N GLN A 539 -17.26 48.10 -29.33
CA GLN A 539 -17.60 48.59 -30.67
C GLN A 539 -16.58 49.61 -31.16
N ILE A 540 -16.18 49.48 -32.42
CA ILE A 540 -15.35 50.46 -33.13
C ILE A 540 -16.10 50.89 -34.38
N ASN A 541 -16.16 52.19 -34.63
CA ASN A 541 -16.68 52.74 -35.87
C ASN A 541 -15.59 52.72 -36.93
N ILE A 542 -15.72 51.86 -37.94
CA ILE A 542 -14.62 51.57 -38.87
C ILE A 542 -14.56 52.48 -40.11
N ASP A 543 -15.54 53.34 -40.32
CA ASP A 543 -15.60 54.21 -41.51
C ASP A 543 -16.15 55.61 -41.21
N GLY A 544 -16.44 55.92 -39.95
CA GLY A 544 -17.00 57.21 -39.52
C GLY A 544 -18.48 57.40 -39.89
N THR A 545 -19.21 56.34 -40.25
CA THR A 545 -20.63 56.41 -40.62
C THR A 545 -21.53 55.74 -39.57
N VAL A 546 -22.84 55.98 -39.64
CA VAL A 546 -23.82 55.37 -38.72
C VAL A 546 -23.80 53.84 -38.80
N THR A 547 -23.50 53.28 -39.98
CA THR A 547 -23.40 51.83 -40.22
C THR A 547 -22.00 51.25 -39.95
N GLY A 548 -21.04 52.12 -39.63
CA GLY A 548 -19.64 51.79 -39.40
C GLY A 548 -19.36 51.06 -38.09
N TRP A 549 -20.30 50.99 -37.16
CA TRP A 549 -20.10 50.30 -35.89
C TRP A 549 -19.97 48.78 -36.09
N LYS A 550 -18.87 48.21 -35.61
CA LYS A 550 -18.62 46.76 -35.58
C LYS A 550 -18.28 46.31 -34.17
N CYS A 551 -18.90 45.22 -33.73
CA CYS A 551 -18.52 44.56 -32.49
C CYS A 551 -17.22 43.77 -32.66
N PHE A 552 -16.35 43.92 -31.67
CA PHE A 552 -15.16 43.12 -31.43
C PHE A 552 -15.40 42.36 -30.13
N ASN A 553 -16.00 41.19 -30.25
CA ASN A 553 -16.46 40.32 -29.17
C ASN A 553 -15.64 39.03 -29.07
N THR A 554 -14.78 38.77 -30.04
CA THR A 554 -13.79 37.70 -29.96
C THR A 554 -12.57 38.24 -29.22
N GLN A 555 -12.40 37.79 -27.97
CA GLN A 555 -11.15 37.97 -27.23
C GLN A 555 -10.06 37.17 -27.95
N THR A 556 -9.03 37.84 -28.45
CA THR A 556 -7.87 37.17 -29.04
C THR A 556 -6.64 37.42 -28.19
N CYS A 557 -5.81 36.39 -28.06
CA CYS A 557 -4.39 36.59 -28.19
C CYS A 557 -3.84 35.56 -29.19
N PRO A 558 -2.93 35.99 -30.07
CA PRO A 558 -3.16 35.78 -31.50
C PRO A 558 -2.05 35.00 -32.23
N ASP A 559 -2.43 34.61 -33.45
CA ASP A 559 -1.75 33.78 -34.48
C ASP A 559 -1.58 32.30 -34.14
#